data_AF-A0A7V1ANY7-F1
#
_entry.id   AF-A0A7V1ANY7-F1
#
_cell.length_a   1.000
_cell.length_b   1.000
_cell.length_c   1.000
_cell.angle_alpha   90.00
_cell.angle_beta   90.00
_cell.angle_gamma   90.00
#
_symmetry.space_group_name_H-M   'P 1'
#
loop_
_entity.id
_entity.type
_entity.pdbx_description
1 polymer ?
#
loop_
_entity_poly.entity_id
_entity_poly.type
_entity_poly.pdbx_seq_one_letter_code
_entity_poly.pdbx_strand_id
1 'polypeptide(L)'
;RVENIPMPQVVVVDMAKEHQKQMGGEPTVFSSRLLEKIQEKIALHEHVILLQNRRGFSTYIVCRDCGYIEKCINCDITLTYHREGNKLMCHYCGYQKAAPDVCPSCSSVNIRYSGVGTQRVEDELTFRFPQARVVRMDLDTTSKKGSPDQILRDFSRGLYDILLGTQMVAKGLDFPRVTLVGVISADTTLLLPDYRASERTFQLLTQVAGRSGRKNKQGEVIIQTYSPKNHSILFAKKHDYMRFYAGEINQRKELFYPPFGKLIEIKFRGPEESEVSVYAARFASLLKIKSDFSQVLGPSPAPLSKIKGNFRYHIILKGDRRKDPSGKMLRLAVKAAFQTFQKRYHPRTVKISVDVDPVDLW
;
A
#
# COMPACT_ATOMS: atom_id res chain seq x y z
N ARG A 1 -21.75 17.95 4.49
CA ARG A 1 -21.11 18.50 5.71
C ARG A 1 -21.98 18.12 6.88
N VAL A 2 -21.41 17.61 7.97
CA VAL A 2 -22.16 17.35 9.20
C VAL A 2 -21.88 18.53 10.14
N GLU A 3 -22.94 19.24 10.56
CA GLU A 3 -22.90 20.25 11.63
C GLU A 3 -21.96 21.48 11.46
N ASN A 4 -21.64 21.90 10.22
CA ASN A 4 -20.89 23.15 9.94
C ASN A 4 -19.49 23.28 10.60
N ILE A 5 -18.88 22.15 10.99
CA ILE A 5 -17.55 22.10 11.62
C ILE A 5 -16.47 22.51 10.60
N PRO A 6 -15.52 23.39 10.95
CA PRO A 6 -14.43 23.78 10.05
C PRO A 6 -13.53 22.58 9.73
N MET A 7 -13.12 22.46 8.47
CA MET A 7 -12.21 21.39 8.07
C MET A 7 -10.86 21.53 8.77
N PRO A 8 -10.21 20.41 9.11
CA PRO A 8 -8.91 20.46 9.76
C PRO A 8 -7.87 21.04 8.81
N GLN A 9 -6.90 21.76 9.39
CA GLN A 9 -5.80 22.33 8.65
C GLN A 9 -4.85 21.20 8.21
N VAL A 10 -4.69 21.04 6.90
CA VAL A 10 -3.79 20.02 6.35
C VAL A 10 -2.48 20.64 5.89
N VAL A 11 -1.38 20.12 6.43
CA VAL A 11 -0.01 20.50 6.10
C VAL A 11 0.66 19.31 5.43
N VAL A 12 1.33 19.57 4.31
CA VAL A 12 2.12 18.57 3.59
C VAL A 12 3.59 18.88 3.82
N VAL A 13 4.34 17.88 4.29
CA VAL A 13 5.77 17.96 4.55
C VAL A 13 6.52 17.14 3.51
N ASP A 14 7.50 17.79 2.88
CA ASP A 14 8.41 17.18 1.93
C ASP A 14 9.54 16.45 2.67
N MET A 15 9.46 15.13 2.71
CA MET A 15 10.43 14.29 3.43
C MET A 15 11.80 14.25 2.74
N ALA A 16 11.89 14.57 1.45
CA ALA A 16 13.19 14.68 0.77
C ALA A 16 13.99 15.84 1.36
N LYS A 17 13.33 16.97 1.61
CA LYS A 17 13.95 18.14 2.26
C LYS A 17 14.29 17.88 3.72
N GLU A 18 13.42 17.21 4.47
CA GLU A 18 13.71 16.85 5.86
C GLU A 18 14.93 15.93 5.97
N HIS A 19 15.06 14.97 5.05
CA HIS A 19 16.22 14.10 5.01
C HIS A 19 17.51 14.86 4.68
N GLN A 20 17.48 15.80 3.71
CA GLN A 20 18.64 16.62 3.36
C GLN A 20 19.13 17.51 4.53
N LYS A 21 18.23 17.98 5.40
CA LYS A 21 18.60 18.76 6.58
C LYS A 21 19.34 17.94 7.64
N GLN A 22 19.16 16.61 7.64
CA GLN A 22 19.84 15.72 8.56
C GLN A 22 21.17 15.26 7.92
N MET A 23 22.25 16.00 8.19
CA MET A 23 23.59 15.68 7.70
C MET A 23 23.97 14.23 8.05
N GLY A 24 24.10 13.37 7.02
CA GLY A 24 24.69 12.02 7.14
C GLY A 24 23.88 10.95 7.88
N GLY A 25 22.61 11.20 8.24
CA GLY A 25 21.78 10.26 9.03
C GLY A 25 20.91 9.32 8.19
N GLU A 26 20.40 8.24 8.81
CA GLU A 26 19.37 7.39 8.20
C GLU A 26 18.12 8.19 7.79
N PRO A 27 17.29 7.69 6.84
CA PRO A 27 15.99 8.28 6.56
C PRO A 27 15.14 8.40 7.83
N THR A 28 14.75 9.63 8.17
CA THR A 28 13.91 9.91 9.34
C THR A 28 12.46 9.47 9.08
N VAL A 29 11.86 8.81 10.06
CA VAL A 29 10.45 8.40 10.01
C VAL A 29 9.53 9.59 10.19
N PHE A 30 9.96 10.55 11.01
CA PHE A 30 9.22 11.76 11.33
C PHE A 30 9.93 13.01 10.82
N SER A 31 9.16 13.93 10.28
CA SER A 31 9.55 15.31 10.08
C SER A 31 9.64 16.03 11.42
N SER A 32 10.50 17.04 11.50
CA SER A 32 10.63 17.86 12.70
C SER A 32 9.30 18.49 13.10
N ARG A 33 8.49 18.91 12.11
CA ARG A 33 7.16 19.48 12.34
C ARG A 33 6.19 18.47 12.98
N LEU A 34 6.20 17.21 12.55
CA LEU A 34 5.32 16.20 13.13
C LEU A 34 5.72 15.92 14.59
N LEU A 35 7.02 15.81 14.88
CA LEU A 35 7.51 15.62 16.26
C LEU A 35 7.13 16.79 17.18
N GLU A 36 7.30 18.03 16.72
CA GLU A 36 6.92 19.23 17.47
C GLU A 36 5.43 19.22 17.83
N LYS A 37 4.57 18.92 16.85
CA LYS A 37 3.12 18.87 17.08
C LYS A 37 2.68 17.70 17.95
N ILE A 38 3.35 16.55 17.87
CA ILE A 38 3.10 15.43 18.79
C ILE A 38 3.41 15.87 20.23
N GLN A 39 4.58 16.48 20.46
CA GLN A 39 4.97 16.97 21.79
C GLN A 39 3.96 17.99 22.34
N GLU A 40 3.54 18.95 21.51
CA GLU A 40 2.54 19.96 21.86
C GLU A 40 1.22 19.29 22.30
N LYS A 41 0.73 18.30 21.53
CA LYS A 41 -0.56 17.67 21.81
C LYS A 41 -0.52 16.81 23.08
N ILE A 42 0.56 16.08 23.31
CA ILE A 42 0.76 15.30 24.53
C ILE A 42 0.78 16.24 25.76
N ALA A 43 1.47 17.38 25.68
CA ALA A 43 1.52 18.35 26.77
C ALA A 43 0.15 18.96 27.10
N LEU A 44 -0.75 19.05 26.10
CA LEU A 44 -2.12 19.52 26.27
C LEU A 44 -3.12 18.41 26.68
N HIS A 45 -2.64 17.19 26.94
CA HIS A 45 -3.47 16.00 27.17
C HIS A 45 -4.48 15.73 26.04
N GLU A 46 -4.08 16.05 24.82
CA GLU A 46 -4.82 15.76 23.60
C GLU A 46 -4.30 14.46 22.96
N HIS A 47 -5.15 13.79 22.20
CA HIS A 47 -4.80 12.52 21.58
C HIS A 47 -4.27 12.71 20.16
N VAL A 48 -3.32 11.84 19.79
CA VAL A 48 -2.72 11.81 18.46
C VAL A 48 -3.10 10.50 17.76
N ILE A 49 -3.49 10.58 16.50
CA ILE A 49 -3.58 9.42 15.61
C ILE A 49 -2.45 9.46 14.59
N LEU A 50 -1.70 8.37 14.48
CA LEU A 50 -0.68 8.20 13.46
C LEU A 50 -1.09 7.09 12.50
N LEU A 51 -1.24 7.47 11.23
CA LEU A 51 -1.49 6.54 10.14
C LEU A 51 -0.17 6.16 9.49
N GLN A 52 0.18 4.88 9.58
CA GLN A 52 1.16 4.31 8.68
C GLN A 52 0.45 3.61 7.53
N ASN A 53 0.39 4.27 6.37
CA ASN A 53 -0.23 3.73 5.15
C ASN A 53 0.72 2.72 4.49
N ARG A 54 0.91 1.57 5.16
CA ARG A 54 1.73 0.50 4.62
C ARG A 54 1.28 -0.84 5.21
N ARG A 55 0.40 -1.55 4.51
CA ARG A 55 0.26 -3.00 4.70
C ARG A 55 1.51 -3.65 4.13
N GLY A 56 2.27 -4.39 4.95
CA GLY A 56 3.23 -5.37 4.43
C GLY A 56 4.65 -4.90 4.07
N PHE A 57 5.12 -3.75 4.55
CA PHE A 57 6.57 -3.55 4.70
C PHE A 57 6.93 -3.56 6.19
N SER A 58 6.64 -4.68 6.82
CA SER A 58 7.67 -5.50 7.42
C SER A 58 9.07 -4.88 7.41
N THR A 59 9.61 -4.66 8.61
CA THR A 59 11.05 -4.46 8.79
C THR A 59 11.81 -5.50 7.97
N TYR A 60 12.87 -5.13 7.29
CA TYR A 60 13.72 -6.01 6.51
C TYR A 60 15.17 -5.62 6.73
N ILE A 61 16.10 -6.51 6.41
CA ILE A 61 17.52 -6.21 6.57
C ILE A 61 18.11 -5.65 5.28
N VAL A 62 18.97 -4.65 5.41
CA VAL A 62 19.78 -4.11 4.31
C VAL A 62 21.21 -3.88 4.80
N CYS A 63 22.20 -4.26 3.99
CA CYS A 63 23.59 -3.88 4.23
C CYS A 63 23.83 -2.45 3.72
N ARG A 64 24.37 -1.58 4.57
CA ARG A 64 24.67 -0.19 4.18
C ARG A 64 25.86 -0.04 3.25
N ASP A 65 26.78 -0.99 3.27
CA ASP A 65 28.04 -0.89 2.52
C ASP A 65 27.88 -1.39 1.07
N CYS A 66 27.08 -2.43 0.85
CA CYS A 66 26.86 -3.00 -0.49
C CYS A 66 25.40 -3.00 -0.97
N GLY A 67 24.45 -2.55 -0.15
CA GLY A 67 23.02 -2.51 -0.51
C GLY A 67 22.32 -3.87 -0.53
N TYR A 68 22.98 -4.95 -0.08
CA TYR A 68 22.38 -6.29 -0.04
C TYR A 68 21.06 -6.30 0.76
N ILE A 69 20.01 -6.86 0.15
CA ILE A 69 18.71 -7.08 0.79
C ILE A 69 18.40 -8.57 0.76
N GLU A 70 18.01 -9.12 1.90
CA GLU A 70 17.65 -10.54 1.98
C GLU A 70 16.30 -10.80 1.33
N LYS A 71 16.28 -11.70 0.35
CA LYS A 71 15.07 -12.13 -0.36
C LYS A 71 14.68 -13.57 -0.05
N CYS A 72 13.40 -13.86 -0.21
CA CYS A 72 12.86 -15.20 -0.12
C CYS A 72 13.26 -16.03 -1.34
N ILE A 73 13.89 -17.19 -1.13
CA ILE A 73 14.26 -18.11 -2.22
C ILE A 73 13.05 -18.58 -3.06
N ASN A 74 11.88 -18.65 -2.41
CA ASN A 74 10.65 -19.16 -3.01
C ASN A 74 9.83 -18.07 -3.70
N CYS A 75 9.96 -16.81 -3.30
CA CYS A 75 9.07 -15.73 -3.74
C CYS A 75 9.83 -14.57 -4.40
N ASP A 76 11.16 -14.53 -4.33
CA ASP A 76 11.98 -13.39 -4.81
C ASP A 76 11.52 -12.01 -4.29
N ILE A 77 10.84 -12.01 -3.14
CA ILE A 77 10.45 -10.81 -2.41
C ILE A 77 11.34 -10.64 -1.19
N THR A 78 11.46 -9.41 -0.71
CA THR A 78 12.16 -9.10 0.54
C THR A 78 11.56 -9.86 1.73
N LEU A 79 12.42 -10.47 2.56
CA LEU A 79 11.99 -11.11 3.80
C LEU A 79 11.69 -10.09 4.89
N THR A 80 10.69 -10.42 5.73
CA THR A 80 10.31 -9.65 6.90
C THR A 80 11.14 -10.05 8.10
N TYR A 81 11.88 -9.13 8.68
CA TYR A 81 12.47 -9.24 10.00
C TYR A 81 11.41 -9.15 11.11
N HIS A 82 11.39 -10.21 11.90
CA HIS A 82 10.66 -10.33 13.16
C HIS A 82 11.68 -10.27 14.29
N ARG A 83 11.60 -9.20 15.10
CA ARG A 83 12.48 -8.97 16.26
C ARG A 83 12.30 -10.08 17.31
N GLU A 84 11.06 -10.52 17.50
CA GLU A 84 10.75 -11.65 18.36
C GLU A 84 11.28 -12.95 17.72
N GLY A 85 12.35 -13.48 18.31
CA GLY A 85 13.07 -14.65 17.80
C GLY A 85 14.12 -14.34 16.74
N ASN A 86 14.49 -13.07 16.52
CA ASN A 86 15.58 -12.64 15.64
C ASN A 86 15.60 -13.36 14.27
N LYS A 87 14.45 -13.37 13.58
CA LYS A 87 14.23 -14.20 12.39
C LYS A 87 13.69 -13.40 11.21
N LEU A 88 14.01 -13.86 10.01
CA LEU A 88 13.47 -13.39 8.76
C LEU A 88 12.38 -14.35 8.29
N MET A 89 11.22 -13.84 7.89
CA MET A 89 10.04 -14.61 7.48
C MET A 89 9.45 -14.07 6.18
N CYS A 90 9.06 -14.96 5.28
CA CYS A 90 8.23 -14.65 4.14
C CYS A 90 6.76 -14.86 4.51
N HIS A 91 5.94 -13.80 4.58
CA HIS A 91 4.50 -13.94 4.85
C HIS A 91 3.70 -14.60 3.71
N TYR A 92 4.27 -14.67 2.51
CA TYR A 92 3.60 -15.29 1.37
C TYR A 92 3.75 -16.81 1.35
N CYS A 93 4.91 -17.36 1.72
CA CYS A 93 5.16 -18.80 1.66
C CYS A 93 5.50 -19.45 3.01
N GLY A 94 5.67 -18.68 4.07
CA GLY A 94 6.03 -19.17 5.40
C GLY A 94 7.52 -19.50 5.57
N TYR A 95 8.35 -19.33 4.54
CA TYR A 95 9.80 -19.55 4.64
C TYR A 95 10.41 -18.69 5.76
N GLN A 96 11.25 -19.30 6.59
CA GLN A 96 11.91 -18.66 7.72
C GLN A 96 13.42 -18.94 7.69
N LYS A 97 14.22 -17.96 8.11
CA LYS A 97 15.65 -18.12 8.40
C LYS A 97 16.07 -17.21 9.54
N ALA A 98 17.19 -17.50 10.21
CA ALA A 98 17.76 -16.57 11.18
C ALA A 98 18.20 -15.26 10.50
N ALA A 99 18.11 -14.14 11.21
CA ALA A 99 18.71 -12.89 10.74
C ALA A 99 20.25 -13.01 10.82
N PRO A 100 21.00 -12.75 9.73
CA PRO A 100 22.46 -12.82 9.75
C PRO A 100 23.06 -11.64 10.53
N ASP A 101 24.13 -11.92 11.28
CA ASP A 101 24.91 -10.89 12.01
C ASP A 101 25.89 -10.13 11.09
N VAL A 102 26.28 -10.76 9.98
CA VAL A 102 27.19 -10.19 8.95
C VAL A 102 26.58 -10.31 7.57
N CYS A 103 26.88 -9.34 6.69
CA CYS A 103 26.33 -9.30 5.34
C CYS A 103 26.76 -10.55 4.55
N PRO A 104 25.83 -11.38 4.06
CA PRO A 104 26.18 -12.56 3.25
C PRO A 104 26.89 -12.21 1.93
N SER A 105 26.79 -10.96 1.46
CA SER A 105 27.36 -10.52 0.18
C SER A 105 28.72 -9.84 0.28
N CYS A 106 29.01 -9.12 1.37
CA CYS A 106 30.26 -8.35 1.51
C CYS A 106 30.95 -8.53 2.86
N SER A 107 30.42 -9.38 3.74
CA SER A 107 30.91 -9.64 5.10
C SER A 107 30.91 -8.43 6.04
N SER A 108 30.34 -7.29 5.63
CA SER A 108 30.18 -6.12 6.50
C SER A 108 29.25 -6.41 7.67
N VAL A 109 29.61 -5.91 8.85
CA VAL A 109 28.77 -5.89 10.06
C VAL A 109 27.70 -4.79 10.01
N ASN A 110 27.73 -3.91 9.01
CA ASN A 110 26.83 -2.76 8.87
C ASN A 110 25.47 -3.16 8.27
N ILE A 111 24.83 -4.17 8.87
CA ILE A 111 23.44 -4.56 8.57
C ILE A 111 22.51 -3.65 9.38
N ARG A 112 21.53 -3.07 8.68
CA ARG A 112 20.50 -2.23 9.28
C ARG A 112 19.12 -2.77 9.00
N TYR A 113 18.24 -2.60 9.98
CA TYR A 113 16.83 -2.91 9.87
C TYR A 113 16.11 -1.73 9.18
N SER A 114 15.80 -1.91 7.91
CA SER A 114 15.09 -0.94 7.08
C SER A 114 13.63 -1.30 6.90
N GLY A 115 12.82 -0.31 6.54
CA GLY A 115 11.37 -0.46 6.47
C GLY A 115 10.68 0.27 7.62
N VAL A 116 9.74 1.13 7.25
CA VAL A 116 8.90 1.86 8.20
C VAL A 116 7.65 1.02 8.44
N GLY A 117 7.81 -0.13 9.12
CA GLY A 117 6.68 -0.86 9.68
C GLY A 117 6.07 -0.09 10.84
N THR A 118 4.83 -0.38 11.23
CA THR A 118 4.22 0.18 12.45
C THR A 118 5.11 -0.05 13.67
N GLN A 119 5.85 -1.16 13.73
CA GLN A 119 6.80 -1.42 14.83
C GLN A 119 7.99 -0.44 14.88
N ARG A 120 8.58 -0.06 13.74
CA ARG A 120 9.67 0.95 13.72
C ARG A 120 9.16 2.32 14.15
N VAL A 121 7.95 2.67 13.72
CA VAL A 121 7.29 3.92 14.12
C VAL A 121 7.02 3.91 15.63
N GLU A 122 6.55 2.78 16.17
CA GLU A 122 6.34 2.58 17.62
C GLU A 122 7.65 2.73 18.41
N ASP A 123 8.72 2.01 18.03
CA ASP A 123 10.02 2.08 18.68
C ASP A 123 10.56 3.53 18.71
N GLU A 124 10.43 4.27 17.61
CA GLU A 124 10.88 5.66 17.54
C GLU A 124 9.99 6.61 18.36
N LEU A 125 8.67 6.36 18.43
CA LEU A 125 7.78 7.11 19.32
C LEU A 125 8.15 6.89 20.79
N THR A 126 8.35 5.64 21.20
CA THR A 126 8.73 5.31 22.58
C THR A 126 10.08 5.91 22.95
N PHE A 127 11.03 5.92 22.01
CA PHE A 127 12.33 6.57 22.22
C PHE A 127 12.23 8.10 22.37
N ARG A 128 11.46 8.76 21.50
CA ARG A 128 11.31 10.23 21.49
C ARG A 128 10.40 10.75 22.61
N PHE A 129 9.36 9.97 22.96
CA PHE A 129 8.31 10.33 23.90
C PHE A 129 8.14 9.23 24.96
N PRO A 130 9.14 8.99 25.83
CA PRO A 130 9.12 7.88 26.78
C PRO A 130 7.98 7.97 27.82
N GLN A 131 7.40 9.16 28.01
CA GLN A 131 6.28 9.41 28.90
C GLN A 131 4.91 9.18 28.23
N ALA A 132 4.86 9.04 26.90
CA ALA A 132 3.62 8.89 26.15
C ALA A 132 3.22 7.41 26.04
N ARG A 133 1.95 7.11 26.30
CA ARG A 133 1.38 5.76 26.17
C ARG A 133 0.97 5.56 24.72
N VAL A 134 1.72 4.73 24.01
CA VAL A 134 1.46 4.39 22.60
C VAL A 134 0.71 3.07 22.52
N VAL A 135 -0.29 2.97 21.64
CA VAL A 135 -0.94 1.71 21.29
C VAL A 135 -0.92 1.48 19.78
N ARG A 136 -0.51 0.27 19.37
CA ARG A 136 -0.46 -0.17 17.98
C ARG A 136 -1.70 -0.96 17.57
N MET A 137 -2.31 -0.57 16.45
CA MET A 137 -3.47 -1.21 15.86
C MET A 137 -3.21 -1.65 14.40
N ASP A 138 -2.81 -2.91 14.25
CA ASP A 138 -2.59 -3.57 12.95
C ASP A 138 -2.98 -5.06 13.01
N LEU A 139 -2.77 -5.80 11.92
CA LEU A 139 -3.18 -7.21 11.80
C LEU A 139 -2.56 -8.11 12.89
N ASP A 140 -1.34 -7.81 13.34
CA ASP A 140 -0.65 -8.63 14.34
C ASP A 140 -1.27 -8.41 15.72
N THR A 141 -1.56 -7.16 16.09
CA THR A 141 -2.19 -6.81 17.38
C THR A 141 -3.71 -7.07 17.41
N THR A 142 -4.33 -7.21 16.24
CA THR A 142 -5.78 -7.43 16.08
C THR A 142 -6.21 -8.87 15.80
N SER A 143 -5.27 -9.81 15.86
CA SER A 143 -5.51 -11.23 15.55
C SER A 143 -6.49 -11.95 16.48
N LYS A 144 -6.66 -11.46 17.72
CA LYS A 144 -7.64 -11.98 18.70
C LYS A 144 -9.02 -11.33 18.52
N LYS A 145 -10.08 -12.14 18.59
CA LYS A 145 -11.47 -11.65 18.50
C LYS A 145 -11.74 -10.61 19.61
N GLY A 146 -12.16 -9.41 19.22
CA GLY A 146 -12.51 -8.31 20.15
C GLY A 146 -11.36 -7.39 20.55
N SER A 147 -10.10 -7.68 20.17
CA SER A 147 -8.98 -6.77 20.49
C SER A 147 -9.03 -5.42 19.76
N PRO A 148 -9.52 -5.28 18.50
CA PRO A 148 -9.69 -3.97 17.88
C PRO A 148 -10.59 -3.04 18.69
N ASP A 149 -11.76 -3.52 19.07
CA ASP A 149 -12.75 -2.69 19.77
C ASP A 149 -12.25 -2.30 21.16
N GLN A 150 -11.48 -3.17 21.82
CA GLN A 150 -10.86 -2.87 23.11
C GLN A 150 -9.84 -1.73 23.00
N ILE A 151 -8.91 -1.81 22.04
CA ILE A 151 -7.92 -0.75 21.79
C ILE A 151 -8.60 0.60 21.56
N LEU A 152 -9.66 0.60 20.75
CA LEU A 152 -10.40 1.82 20.42
C LEU A 152 -11.16 2.38 21.63
N ARG A 153 -11.76 1.52 22.47
CA ARG A 153 -12.38 1.93 23.74
C ARG A 153 -11.36 2.53 24.70
N ASP A 154 -10.21 1.89 24.86
CA ASP A 154 -9.17 2.30 25.80
C ASP A 154 -8.52 3.62 25.37
N PHE A 155 -8.25 3.77 24.06
CA PHE A 155 -7.82 5.04 23.48
C PHE A 155 -8.89 6.12 23.66
N SER A 156 -10.18 5.83 23.41
CA SER A 156 -11.26 6.78 23.65
C SER A 156 -11.37 7.22 25.12
N ARG A 157 -11.05 6.33 26.07
CA ARG A 157 -11.02 6.60 27.52
C ARG A 157 -9.78 7.38 27.97
N GLY A 158 -8.76 7.52 27.13
CA GLY A 158 -7.53 8.27 27.45
C GLY A 158 -6.53 7.42 28.21
N LEU A 159 -6.60 6.10 28.06
CA LEU A 159 -5.56 5.19 28.55
C LEU A 159 -4.30 5.23 27.68
N TYR A 160 -4.41 5.76 26.46
CA TYR A 160 -3.32 5.96 25.52
C TYR A 160 -3.36 7.36 24.94
N ASP A 161 -2.19 7.93 24.72
CA ASP A 161 -1.99 9.29 24.20
C ASP A 161 -1.84 9.26 22.67
N ILE A 162 -1.24 8.18 22.14
CA ILE A 162 -1.00 7.99 20.71
C ILE A 162 -1.57 6.65 20.23
N LEU A 163 -2.44 6.70 19.21
CA LEU A 163 -2.90 5.54 18.47
C LEU A 163 -2.13 5.46 17.13
N LEU A 164 -1.26 4.48 17.01
CA LEU A 164 -0.56 4.18 15.76
C LEU A 164 -1.26 3.03 15.04
N GLY A 165 -1.63 3.21 13.78
CA GLY A 165 -2.18 2.09 13.02
C GLY A 165 -2.21 2.25 11.52
N THR A 166 -2.79 1.25 10.88
CA THR A 166 -2.97 1.20 9.41
C THR A 166 -4.34 1.74 9.02
N GLN A 167 -4.86 1.39 7.84
CA GLN A 167 -6.19 1.80 7.36
C GLN A 167 -7.35 1.52 8.34
N MET A 168 -7.16 0.64 9.33
CA MET A 168 -8.16 0.37 10.36
C MET A 168 -8.43 1.59 11.25
N VAL A 169 -7.43 2.44 11.55
CA VAL A 169 -7.63 3.64 12.38
C VAL A 169 -8.44 4.73 11.67
N ALA A 170 -8.60 4.61 10.35
CA ALA A 170 -9.37 5.56 9.54
C ALA A 170 -10.89 5.31 9.60
N LYS A 171 -11.35 4.16 10.12
CA LYS A 171 -12.75 3.72 10.02
C LYS A 171 -13.61 4.14 11.23
N GLY A 172 -14.77 4.72 10.94
CA GLY A 172 -16.03 4.55 11.68
C GLY A 172 -16.13 4.99 13.15
N LEU A 173 -15.07 5.52 13.76
CA LEU A 173 -15.03 5.82 15.19
C LEU A 173 -14.64 7.27 15.45
N ASP A 174 -15.36 7.88 16.38
CA ASP A 174 -15.31 9.31 16.65
C ASP A 174 -14.59 9.57 17.97
N PHE A 175 -13.39 10.16 17.92
CA PHE A 175 -12.55 10.39 19.12
C PHE A 175 -12.49 11.88 19.53
N PRO A 176 -13.10 12.29 20.67
CA PRO A 176 -13.29 13.70 20.99
C PRO A 176 -12.05 14.48 21.34
N ARG A 177 -11.02 13.75 21.77
CA ARG A 177 -9.73 14.31 22.15
C ARG A 177 -8.71 14.31 21.02
N VAL A 178 -9.06 13.82 19.82
CA VAL A 178 -8.10 13.77 18.70
C VAL A 178 -8.01 15.13 18.01
N THR A 179 -6.87 15.78 18.18
CA THR A 179 -6.58 17.10 17.60
C THR A 179 -5.43 17.07 16.60
N LEU A 180 -4.63 16.00 16.58
CA LEU A 180 -3.57 15.79 15.60
C LEU A 180 -3.71 14.44 14.90
N VAL A 181 -3.61 14.47 13.58
CA VAL A 181 -3.48 13.29 12.74
C VAL A 181 -2.19 13.38 11.93
N GLY A 182 -1.28 12.44 12.10
CA GLY A 182 -0.05 12.33 11.32
C GLY A 182 -0.13 11.18 10.31
N VAL A 183 0.14 11.44 9.03
CA VAL A 183 0.35 10.40 8.02
C VAL A 183 1.85 10.21 7.84
N ILE A 184 2.36 9.06 8.29
CA ILE A 184 3.79 8.77 8.32
C ILE A 184 4.40 8.69 6.92
N SER A 185 3.68 8.10 5.97
CA SER A 185 4.03 8.12 4.55
C SER A 185 2.77 8.05 3.68
N ALA A 186 2.62 9.01 2.76
CA ALA A 186 1.56 8.97 1.75
C ALA A 186 1.96 8.22 0.47
N ASP A 187 3.24 7.88 0.30
CA ASP A 187 3.79 7.43 -0.98
C ASP A 187 3.48 5.96 -1.30
N THR A 188 3.31 5.11 -0.29
CA THR A 188 3.19 3.64 -0.50
C THR A 188 2.15 3.27 -1.54
N THR A 189 0.94 3.84 -1.45
CA THR A 189 -0.16 3.50 -2.35
C THR A 189 0.04 4.12 -3.73
N LEU A 190 0.68 5.29 -3.82
CA LEU A 190 0.96 5.97 -5.08
C LEU A 190 1.93 5.19 -5.97
N LEU A 191 2.83 4.42 -5.36
CA LEU A 191 3.84 3.63 -6.08
C LEU A 191 3.33 2.26 -6.53
N LEU A 192 2.09 1.89 -6.21
CA LEU A 192 1.51 0.65 -6.70
C LEU A 192 1.21 0.79 -8.21
N PRO A 193 1.59 -0.20 -9.04
CA PRO A 193 1.27 -0.22 -10.47
C PRO A 193 -0.21 -0.58 -10.69
N ASP A 194 -1.11 0.20 -10.09
CA ASP A 194 -2.57 0.02 -10.12
C ASP A 194 -3.23 1.34 -10.51
N TYR A 195 -4.19 1.28 -11.43
CA TYR A 195 -4.89 2.47 -11.92
C TYR A 195 -5.73 3.19 -10.83
N ARG A 196 -6.03 2.51 -9.72
CA ARG A 196 -6.73 3.06 -8.55
C ARG A 196 -5.79 3.62 -7.48
N ALA A 197 -4.47 3.60 -7.69
CA ALA A 197 -3.48 4.08 -6.72
C ALA A 197 -3.77 5.52 -6.26
N SER A 198 -4.00 6.43 -7.22
CA SER A 198 -4.35 7.84 -6.95
C SER A 198 -5.66 7.97 -6.14
N GLU A 199 -6.72 7.27 -6.57
CA GLU A 199 -8.02 7.24 -5.89
C GLU A 199 -7.90 6.76 -4.45
N ARG A 200 -7.23 5.63 -4.23
CA ARG A 200 -7.06 5.04 -2.90
C ARG A 200 -6.25 5.95 -1.98
N THR A 201 -5.22 6.58 -2.52
CA THR A 201 -4.40 7.54 -1.76
C THR A 201 -5.26 8.74 -1.36
N PHE A 202 -6.00 9.34 -2.30
CA PHE A 202 -6.90 10.45 -2.00
C PHE A 202 -7.94 10.07 -0.95
N GLN A 203 -8.64 8.95 -1.14
CA GLN A 203 -9.66 8.45 -0.21
C GLN A 203 -9.10 8.27 1.20
N LEU A 204 -7.94 7.63 1.33
CA LEU A 204 -7.32 7.40 2.62
C LEU A 204 -6.93 8.71 3.31
N LEU A 205 -6.26 9.62 2.59
CA LEU A 205 -5.82 10.91 3.14
C LEU A 205 -7.01 11.77 3.58
N THR A 206 -8.08 11.82 2.77
CA THR A 206 -9.30 12.57 3.13
C THR A 206 -10.04 11.92 4.30
N GLN A 207 -10.14 10.59 4.34
CA GLN A 207 -10.79 9.87 5.44
C GLN A 207 -10.06 10.09 6.77
N VAL A 208 -8.73 10.01 6.73
CA VAL A 208 -7.86 10.18 7.89
C VAL A 208 -7.83 11.64 8.33
N ALA A 209 -7.79 12.59 7.39
CA ALA A 209 -7.93 14.00 7.72
C ALA A 209 -9.27 14.29 8.43
N GLY A 210 -10.37 13.65 8.01
CA GLY A 210 -11.67 13.76 8.69
C GLY A 210 -11.74 13.16 10.10
N ARG A 211 -10.64 12.60 10.65
CA ARG A 211 -10.57 12.11 12.04
C ARG A 211 -10.11 13.18 13.04
N SER A 212 -9.57 14.31 12.59
CA SER A 212 -9.18 15.41 13.49
C SER A 212 -10.16 16.58 13.42
N GLY A 213 -10.38 17.20 14.57
CA GLY A 213 -11.19 18.41 14.71
C GLY A 213 -12.66 18.16 15.08
N ARG A 214 -13.23 19.10 15.84
CA ARG A 214 -14.62 19.11 16.34
C ARG A 214 -15.13 20.53 16.53
N LYS A 215 -16.43 20.67 16.87
CA LYS A 215 -17.14 21.94 17.13
C LYS A 215 -16.33 22.98 17.92
N ASN A 216 -15.49 22.55 18.89
CA ASN A 216 -14.77 23.45 19.79
C ASN A 216 -13.24 23.52 19.58
N LYS A 217 -12.65 22.68 18.73
CA LYS A 217 -11.19 22.65 18.48
C LYS A 217 -10.89 22.27 17.03
N GLN A 218 -10.14 23.12 16.34
CA GLN A 218 -9.68 22.83 14.98
C GLN A 218 -8.60 21.75 15.02
N GLY A 219 -8.80 20.67 14.26
CA GLY A 219 -7.80 19.62 14.10
C GLY A 219 -6.67 20.04 13.17
N GLU A 220 -5.47 19.51 13.41
CA GLU A 220 -4.33 19.61 12.50
C GLU A 220 -4.07 18.23 11.88
N VAL A 221 -3.69 18.22 10.59
CA VAL A 221 -3.30 17.02 9.86
C VAL A 221 -1.95 17.28 9.22
N ILE A 222 -0.98 16.41 9.48
CA ILE A 222 0.35 16.48 8.87
C ILE A 222 0.53 15.27 7.97
N ILE A 223 0.76 15.51 6.68
CA ILE A 223 1.00 14.47 5.68
C ILE A 223 2.47 14.51 5.28
N GLN A 224 3.19 13.42 5.53
CA GLN A 224 4.58 13.27 5.14
C GLN A 224 4.67 12.51 3.81
N THR A 225 5.44 13.03 2.86
CA THR A 225 5.58 12.44 1.54
C THR A 225 6.89 12.83 0.88
N TYR A 226 7.43 11.95 0.04
CA TYR A 226 8.51 12.27 -0.89
C TYR A 226 7.99 12.85 -2.22
N SER A 227 6.68 12.81 -2.44
CA SER A 227 6.00 13.29 -3.64
C SER A 227 5.01 14.44 -3.34
N PRO A 228 5.43 15.56 -2.71
CA PRO A 228 4.51 16.60 -2.22
C PRO A 228 3.71 17.31 -3.33
N LYS A 229 4.15 17.20 -4.58
CA LYS A 229 3.46 17.74 -5.76
C LYS A 229 2.47 16.78 -6.41
N ASN A 230 2.32 15.56 -5.89
CA ASN A 230 1.39 14.59 -6.43
C ASN A 230 -0.06 15.10 -6.30
N HIS A 231 -0.84 14.97 -7.38
CA HIS A 231 -2.20 15.51 -7.47
C HIS A 231 -3.14 15.01 -6.36
N SER A 232 -3.07 13.72 -5.99
CA SER A 232 -3.91 13.12 -4.95
C SER A 232 -3.64 13.78 -3.59
N ILE A 233 -2.37 14.10 -3.31
CA ILE A 233 -1.96 14.77 -2.07
C ILE A 233 -2.40 16.24 -2.07
N LEU A 234 -2.20 16.95 -3.18
CA LEU A 234 -2.57 18.36 -3.31
C LEU A 234 -4.08 18.58 -3.17
N PHE A 235 -4.89 17.71 -3.78
CA PHE A 235 -6.35 17.78 -3.65
C PHE A 235 -6.83 17.31 -2.29
N ALA A 236 -6.21 16.27 -1.69
CA ALA A 236 -6.52 15.84 -0.34
C ALA A 236 -6.24 16.95 0.69
N LYS A 237 -5.13 17.68 0.54
CA LYS A 237 -4.80 18.85 1.39
C LYS A 237 -5.91 19.90 1.39
N LYS A 238 -6.55 20.12 0.24
CA LYS A 238 -7.61 21.12 0.06
C LYS A 238 -9.02 20.56 0.30
N HIS A 239 -9.14 19.26 0.60
CA HIS A 239 -10.43 18.54 0.65
C HIS A 239 -11.25 18.71 -0.65
N ASP A 240 -10.58 18.86 -1.79
CA ASP A 240 -11.19 19.20 -3.07
C ASP A 240 -11.48 17.94 -3.89
N TYR A 241 -12.53 17.23 -3.47
CA TYR A 241 -13.00 16.02 -4.15
C TYR A 241 -13.41 16.29 -5.59
N MET A 242 -14.08 17.41 -5.86
CA MET A 242 -14.66 17.68 -7.18
C MET A 242 -13.58 17.84 -8.25
N ARG A 243 -12.49 18.59 -7.95
CA ARG A 243 -11.38 18.74 -8.90
C ARG A 243 -10.56 17.46 -9.03
N PHE A 244 -10.35 16.73 -7.93
CA PHE A 244 -9.71 15.42 -7.99
C PHE A 244 -10.48 14.46 -8.91
N TYR A 245 -11.79 14.34 -8.70
CA TYR A 245 -12.67 13.48 -9.49
C TYR A 245 -12.66 13.87 -10.97
N ALA A 246 -12.77 15.17 -11.29
CA ALA A 246 -12.76 15.65 -12.67
C ALA A 246 -11.47 15.27 -13.42
N GLY A 247 -10.31 15.32 -12.76
CA GLY A 247 -9.03 14.89 -13.34
C GLY A 247 -8.94 13.37 -13.56
N GLU A 248 -9.33 12.59 -12.55
CA GLU A 248 -9.28 11.12 -12.59
C GLU A 248 -10.28 10.53 -13.60
N ILE A 249 -11.51 11.05 -13.62
CA ILE A 249 -12.59 10.47 -14.41
C ILE A 249 -12.33 10.60 -15.92
N ASN A 250 -11.72 11.72 -16.35
CA ASN A 250 -11.35 11.95 -17.75
C ASN A 250 -10.25 10.98 -18.19
N GLN A 251 -9.20 10.80 -17.39
CA GLN A 251 -8.14 9.83 -17.68
C GLN A 251 -8.68 8.40 -17.76
N ARG A 252 -9.59 8.01 -16.86
CA ARG A 252 -10.23 6.68 -16.91
C ARG A 252 -11.04 6.48 -18.17
N LYS A 253 -11.72 7.54 -18.65
CA LYS A 253 -12.51 7.49 -19.87
C LYS A 253 -11.63 7.30 -21.10
N GLU A 254 -10.57 8.09 -21.22
CA GLU A 254 -9.62 8.02 -22.35
C GLU A 254 -8.88 6.69 -22.41
N LEU A 255 -8.51 6.15 -21.25
CA LEU A 255 -7.75 4.91 -21.16
C LEU A 255 -8.62 3.66 -21.01
N PHE A 256 -9.95 3.73 -21.14
CA PHE A 256 -10.85 2.58 -20.93
C PHE A 256 -10.64 1.85 -19.59
N TYR A 257 -10.44 2.61 -18.51
CA TYR A 257 -10.49 2.07 -17.15
C TYR A 257 -11.92 2.17 -16.58
N PRO A 258 -12.31 1.28 -15.65
CA PRO A 258 -13.59 1.38 -14.96
C PRO A 258 -13.79 2.76 -14.32
N PRO A 259 -14.96 3.40 -14.47
CA PRO A 259 -16.23 2.79 -14.90
C PRO A 259 -16.52 2.79 -16.41
N PHE A 260 -15.63 3.34 -17.25
CA PHE A 260 -15.83 3.49 -18.70
C PHE A 260 -15.29 2.33 -19.54
N GLY A 261 -14.45 1.48 -18.95
CA GLY A 261 -14.01 0.24 -19.57
C GLY A 261 -14.37 -0.99 -18.76
N LYS A 262 -14.27 -2.13 -19.44
CA LYS A 262 -14.32 -3.48 -18.87
C LYS A 262 -12.91 -4.06 -18.83
N LEU A 263 -12.58 -4.71 -17.72
CA LEU A 263 -11.27 -5.30 -17.50
C LEU A 263 -11.40 -6.82 -17.37
N ILE A 264 -10.48 -7.55 -17.97
CA ILE A 264 -10.27 -8.97 -17.67
C ILE A 264 -8.77 -9.17 -17.45
N GLU A 265 -8.40 -9.69 -16.30
CA GLU A 265 -7.02 -10.07 -16.01
C GLU A 265 -6.87 -11.60 -16.15
N ILE A 266 -5.86 -12.03 -16.90
CA ILE A 266 -5.57 -13.44 -17.14
C ILE A 266 -4.20 -13.72 -16.54
N LYS A 267 -4.16 -14.48 -15.44
CA LYS A 267 -2.92 -14.81 -14.73
C LYS A 267 -2.45 -16.21 -15.09
N PHE A 268 -1.16 -16.34 -15.32
CA PHE A 268 -0.44 -17.59 -15.55
C PHE A 268 0.49 -17.79 -14.37
N ARG A 269 0.46 -18.98 -13.74
CA ARG A 269 1.39 -19.33 -12.67
C ARG A 269 1.95 -20.73 -12.84
N GLY A 270 3.25 -20.89 -12.60
CA GLY A 270 3.91 -22.19 -12.69
C GLY A 270 5.33 -22.15 -12.11
N PRO A 271 5.96 -23.33 -11.92
CA PRO A 271 7.26 -23.44 -11.25
C PRO A 271 8.44 -22.95 -12.10
N GLU A 272 8.28 -22.89 -13.42
CA GLU A 272 9.34 -22.54 -14.37
C GLU A 272 8.94 -21.27 -15.16
N GLU A 273 9.81 -20.27 -15.19
CA GLU A 273 9.50 -18.94 -15.74
C GLU A 273 9.41 -18.92 -17.26
N SER A 274 10.32 -19.62 -17.95
CA SER A 274 10.35 -19.69 -19.41
C SER A 274 9.07 -20.33 -19.97
N GLU A 275 8.52 -21.32 -19.29
CA GLU A 275 7.29 -22.02 -19.66
C GLU A 275 6.08 -21.11 -19.41
N VAL A 276 6.02 -20.45 -18.24
CA VAL A 276 4.94 -19.51 -17.90
C VAL A 276 4.89 -18.35 -18.90
N SER A 277 6.05 -17.76 -19.22
CA SER A 277 6.13 -16.64 -20.17
C SER A 277 5.77 -17.07 -21.60
N VAL A 278 6.25 -18.23 -22.06
CA VAL A 278 5.90 -18.80 -23.37
C VAL A 278 4.40 -19.09 -23.48
N TYR A 279 3.80 -19.67 -22.44
CA TYR A 279 2.36 -19.92 -22.43
C TYR A 279 1.53 -18.64 -22.37
N ALA A 280 1.96 -17.63 -21.62
CA ALA A 280 1.31 -16.32 -21.64
C ALA A 280 1.37 -15.68 -23.04
N ALA A 281 2.52 -15.71 -23.72
CA ALA A 281 2.66 -15.22 -25.09
C ALA A 281 1.82 -15.99 -26.11
N ARG A 282 1.78 -17.32 -25.99
CA ARG A 282 0.91 -18.17 -26.82
C ARG A 282 -0.57 -17.92 -26.58
N PHE A 283 -0.97 -17.62 -25.35
CA PHE A 283 -2.34 -17.26 -25.05
C PHE A 283 -2.69 -15.88 -25.64
N ALA A 284 -1.78 -14.90 -25.50
CA ALA A 284 -1.93 -13.56 -26.05
C ALA A 284 -2.16 -13.59 -27.57
N SER A 285 -1.42 -14.41 -28.31
CA SER A 285 -1.58 -14.53 -29.77
C SER A 285 -2.90 -15.20 -30.20
N LEU A 286 -3.58 -15.92 -29.29
CA LEU A 286 -4.90 -16.51 -29.54
C LEU A 286 -6.06 -15.54 -29.27
N LEU A 287 -5.81 -14.41 -28.61
CA LEU A 287 -6.83 -13.42 -28.33
C LEU A 287 -7.18 -12.62 -29.59
N LYS A 288 -8.21 -13.09 -30.30
CA LYS A 288 -8.76 -12.41 -31.47
C LYS A 288 -9.79 -11.36 -31.03
N ILE A 289 -9.34 -10.14 -30.78
CA ILE A 289 -10.21 -9.02 -30.42
C ILE A 289 -9.92 -7.84 -31.34
N LYS A 290 -10.95 -7.10 -31.72
CA LYS A 290 -10.79 -5.93 -32.58
C LYS A 290 -10.18 -4.77 -31.79
N SER A 291 -9.15 -4.15 -32.35
CA SER A 291 -8.41 -3.04 -31.73
C SER A 291 -9.19 -1.74 -31.65
N ASP A 292 -10.29 -1.60 -32.39
CA ASP A 292 -11.13 -0.39 -32.42
C ASP A 292 -11.93 -0.17 -31.13
N PHE A 293 -12.02 -1.18 -30.26
CA PHE A 293 -12.73 -1.09 -28.98
C PHE A 293 -12.03 -1.79 -27.83
N SER A 294 -10.88 -2.41 -28.06
CA SER A 294 -10.19 -3.19 -27.04
C SER A 294 -8.68 -3.04 -27.12
N GLN A 295 -8.02 -3.27 -25.99
CA GLN A 295 -6.58 -3.29 -25.87
C GLN A 295 -6.16 -4.54 -25.09
N VAL A 296 -5.09 -5.18 -25.56
CA VAL A 296 -4.41 -6.27 -24.86
C VAL A 296 -3.09 -5.71 -24.35
N LEU A 297 -2.91 -5.68 -23.04
CA LEU A 297 -1.67 -5.29 -22.39
C LEU A 297 -0.94 -6.54 -21.88
N GLY A 298 0.38 -6.55 -22.02
CA GLY A 298 1.21 -7.72 -21.75
C GLY A 298 1.25 -8.69 -22.94
N PRO A 299 1.69 -9.94 -22.73
CA PRO A 299 1.99 -10.53 -21.42
C PRO A 299 3.19 -9.88 -20.75
N SER A 300 3.13 -9.73 -19.43
CA SER A 300 4.23 -9.21 -18.60
C SER A 300 4.29 -9.97 -17.27
N PRO A 301 5.43 -9.96 -16.58
CA PRO A 301 5.48 -10.39 -15.18
C PRO A 301 4.41 -9.65 -14.37
N ALA A 302 3.72 -10.37 -13.49
CA ALA A 302 2.80 -9.74 -12.56
C ALA A 302 3.59 -8.89 -11.53
N PRO A 303 2.99 -7.84 -10.91
CA PRO A 303 3.69 -6.97 -9.95
C PRO A 303 4.42 -7.71 -8.82
N LEU A 304 3.91 -8.86 -8.40
CA LEU A 304 4.65 -9.85 -7.62
C LEU A 304 4.98 -11.05 -8.52
N SER A 305 6.18 -11.02 -9.11
CA SER A 305 6.62 -11.93 -10.17
C SER A 305 6.75 -13.38 -9.72
N LYS A 306 6.99 -13.66 -8.43
CA LYS A 306 7.10 -15.02 -7.89
C LYS A 306 6.44 -15.15 -6.51
N ILE A 307 5.65 -16.20 -6.29
CA ILE A 307 5.03 -16.50 -5.00
C ILE A 307 4.99 -18.02 -4.79
N LYS A 308 5.43 -18.48 -3.61
CA LYS A 308 5.40 -19.90 -3.21
C LYS A 308 6.03 -20.81 -4.28
N GLY A 309 7.20 -20.41 -4.79
CA GLY A 309 7.95 -21.14 -5.82
C GLY A 309 7.40 -20.97 -7.24
N ASN A 310 6.27 -20.28 -7.44
CA ASN A 310 5.64 -20.15 -8.74
C ASN A 310 5.87 -18.75 -9.34
N PHE A 311 6.40 -18.70 -10.55
CA PHE A 311 6.46 -17.50 -11.37
C PHE A 311 5.06 -17.10 -11.85
N ARG A 312 4.83 -15.80 -12.02
CA ARG A 312 3.53 -15.21 -12.33
C ARG A 312 3.64 -14.22 -13.47
N TYR A 313 2.88 -14.47 -14.53
CA TYR A 313 2.66 -13.53 -15.64
C TYR A 313 1.19 -13.19 -15.73
N HIS A 314 0.88 -12.01 -16.27
CA HIS A 314 -0.50 -11.65 -16.57
C HIS A 314 -0.66 -10.98 -17.93
N ILE A 315 -1.90 -11.01 -18.41
CA ILE A 315 -2.39 -10.25 -19.55
C ILE A 315 -3.59 -9.45 -19.05
N ILE A 316 -3.65 -8.17 -19.39
CA ILE A 316 -4.80 -7.33 -19.06
C ILE A 316 -5.53 -7.00 -20.36
N LEU A 317 -6.78 -7.42 -20.44
CA LEU A 317 -7.71 -7.03 -21.50
C LEU A 317 -8.52 -5.84 -21.04
N LYS A 318 -8.60 -4.84 -21.89
CA LYS A 318 -9.42 -3.64 -21.70
C LYS A 318 -10.39 -3.55 -22.86
N GLY A 319 -11.64 -3.22 -22.58
CA GLY A 319 -12.63 -2.94 -23.63
C GLY A 319 -13.45 -1.70 -23.31
N ASP A 320 -13.77 -0.92 -24.34
CA ASP A 320 -14.64 0.24 -24.26
C ASP A 320 -16.08 -0.20 -23.93
N ARG A 321 -16.58 0.25 -22.77
CA ARG A 321 -17.93 -0.08 -22.31
C ARG A 321 -19.02 0.47 -23.23
N ARG A 322 -18.75 1.47 -24.07
CA ARG A 322 -19.74 1.98 -25.04
C ARG A 322 -20.08 0.95 -26.12
N LYS A 323 -19.09 0.15 -26.52
CA LYS A 323 -19.23 -0.89 -27.55
C LYS A 323 -19.50 -2.27 -26.97
N ASP A 324 -18.98 -2.57 -25.77
CA ASP A 324 -19.26 -3.81 -25.04
C ASP A 324 -19.68 -3.53 -23.58
N PRO A 325 -20.92 -3.03 -23.35
CA PRO A 325 -21.36 -2.59 -22.01
C PRO A 325 -21.28 -3.67 -20.94
N SER A 326 -21.50 -4.92 -21.35
CA SER A 326 -21.50 -6.07 -20.45
C SER A 326 -20.15 -6.79 -20.38
N GLY A 327 -19.17 -6.46 -21.23
CA GLY A 327 -17.91 -7.20 -21.36
C GLY A 327 -18.07 -8.57 -22.05
N LYS A 328 -19.20 -8.81 -22.75
CA LYS A 328 -19.52 -10.11 -23.36
C LYS A 328 -18.57 -10.44 -24.50
N MET A 329 -18.19 -9.47 -25.32
CA MET A 329 -17.27 -9.70 -26.43
C MET A 329 -15.89 -10.08 -25.91
N LEU A 330 -15.40 -9.38 -24.87
CA LEU A 330 -14.14 -9.74 -24.21
C LEU A 330 -14.20 -11.17 -23.64
N ARG A 331 -15.25 -11.51 -22.90
CA ARG A 331 -15.41 -12.86 -22.32
C ARG A 331 -15.47 -13.95 -23.39
N LEU A 332 -16.14 -13.71 -24.51
CA LEU A 332 -16.21 -14.67 -25.63
C LEU A 332 -14.83 -14.87 -26.26
N ALA A 333 -14.07 -13.81 -26.46
CA ALA A 333 -12.70 -13.91 -26.98
C ALA A 333 -11.78 -14.68 -26.04
N VAL A 334 -11.83 -14.40 -24.73
CA VAL A 334 -11.06 -15.14 -23.72
C VAL A 334 -11.48 -16.61 -23.69
N LYS A 335 -12.79 -16.91 -23.74
CA LYS A 335 -13.30 -18.29 -23.77
C LYS A 335 -12.81 -19.06 -25.00
N ALA A 336 -12.88 -18.45 -26.18
CA ALA A 336 -12.41 -19.06 -27.42
C ALA A 336 -10.88 -19.27 -27.43
N ALA A 337 -10.12 -18.29 -26.94
CA ALA A 337 -8.67 -18.40 -26.77
C ALA A 337 -8.32 -19.52 -25.79
N PHE A 338 -9.01 -19.61 -24.66
CA PHE A 338 -8.80 -20.65 -23.65
C PHE A 338 -9.10 -22.05 -24.15
N GLN A 339 -10.21 -22.25 -24.88
CA GLN A 339 -10.54 -23.54 -25.50
C GLN A 339 -9.48 -23.97 -26.52
N THR A 340 -9.04 -23.03 -27.38
CA THR A 340 -7.99 -23.29 -28.37
C THR A 340 -6.65 -23.59 -27.69
N PHE A 341 -6.32 -22.83 -26.65
CA PHE A 341 -5.10 -22.96 -25.89
C PHE A 341 -5.02 -24.33 -25.21
N GLN A 342 -6.09 -24.76 -24.53
CA GLN A 342 -6.15 -26.07 -23.90
C GLN A 342 -5.98 -27.20 -24.93
N LYS A 343 -6.73 -27.16 -26.04
CA LYS A 343 -6.67 -28.18 -27.09
C LYS A 343 -5.30 -28.26 -27.77
N ARG A 344 -4.60 -27.13 -27.92
CA ARG A 344 -3.32 -27.07 -28.65
C ARG A 344 -2.12 -27.37 -27.75
N TYR A 345 -2.10 -26.88 -26.52
CA TYR A 345 -0.90 -26.83 -25.71
C TYR A 345 -0.93 -27.71 -24.45
N HIS A 346 -2.11 -28.10 -23.96
CA HIS A 346 -2.27 -28.98 -22.78
C HIS A 346 -1.30 -28.67 -21.63
N PRO A 347 -1.31 -27.46 -21.06
CA PRO A 347 -0.37 -27.08 -20.00
C PRO A 347 -0.54 -28.01 -18.79
N ARG A 348 0.53 -28.71 -18.38
CA ARG A 348 0.47 -29.61 -17.21
C ARG A 348 0.85 -28.91 -15.90
N THR A 349 1.80 -28.00 -15.98
CA THR A 349 2.46 -27.33 -14.85
C THR A 349 1.96 -25.90 -14.64
N VAL A 350 1.54 -25.23 -15.71
CA VAL A 350 1.09 -23.83 -15.68
C VAL A 350 -0.43 -23.75 -15.48
N LYS A 351 -0.83 -23.15 -14.35
CA LYS A 351 -2.22 -22.87 -14.02
C LYS A 351 -2.61 -21.49 -14.55
N ILE A 352 -3.77 -21.43 -15.19
CA ILE A 352 -4.35 -20.20 -15.73
C ILE A 352 -5.57 -19.83 -14.88
N SER A 353 -5.69 -18.58 -14.47
CA SER A 353 -6.89 -18.03 -13.83
C SER A 353 -7.34 -16.75 -14.52
N VAL A 354 -8.65 -16.58 -14.66
CA VAL A 354 -9.25 -15.40 -15.29
C VAL A 354 -10.07 -14.67 -14.24
N ASP A 355 -9.77 -13.39 -14.06
CA ASP A 355 -10.49 -12.47 -13.18
C ASP A 355 -11.23 -11.44 -14.02
N VAL A 356 -12.55 -11.34 -13.85
CA VAL A 356 -13.42 -10.46 -14.63
C VAL A 356 -13.81 -9.28 -13.77
N ASP A 357 -13.58 -8.07 -14.29
CA ASP A 357 -13.71 -6.82 -13.55
C ASP A 357 -12.85 -6.81 -12.25
N PRO A 358 -11.53 -7.09 -12.34
CA PRO A 358 -10.64 -7.13 -11.19
C PRO A 358 -10.68 -5.82 -10.40
N VAL A 359 -10.70 -5.94 -9.07
CA VAL A 359 -10.65 -4.80 -8.13
C VAL A 359 -9.23 -4.25 -7.98
N ASP A 360 -8.24 -5.12 -8.17
CA ASP A 360 -6.80 -4.91 -8.00
C ASP A 360 -6.04 -5.57 -9.16
N LEU A 361 -5.01 -4.91 -9.67
CA LEU A 361 -4.17 -5.44 -10.78
C LEU A 361 -2.79 -5.95 -10.32
N TRP A 362 -2.58 -6.18 -9.02
CA TRP A 362 -1.29 -6.57 -8.41
C TRP A 362 -1.27 -7.98 -7.79
#